data_AF-A0A659ULQ8-F1
#
_entry.id   AF-A0A659ULQ8-F1
#
_cell.length_a   1.000
_cell.length_b   1.000
_cell.length_c   1.000
_cell.angle_alpha   90.00
_cell.angle_beta   90.00
_cell.angle_gamma   90.00
#
_symmetry.space_group_name_H-M   'P 1'
#
loop_
_entity.id
_entity.type
_entity.pdbx_description
1 polymer ?
#
loop_
_entity_poly.entity_id
_entity_poly.type
_entity_poly.pdbx_seq_one_letter_code
_entity_poly.pdbx_strand_id
1 'polypeptide(L)'
;ANPKNPRRHFGDAELTDLAQSIREHGLVQPVVARPSPTQAGRYEIIAGERRWRAAQRAGLTEIPVIIRDVNDRTALELAIIENVQRVDLHPVEEAQGYQQLI
;
A
#
# COMPACT_ATOMS: atom_id res chain seq x y z
N ALA A 1 -9.31 -3.80 3.85
CA ALA A 1 -8.37 -2.93 4.59
C ALA A 1 -7.79 -3.72 5.76
N ASN A 2 -6.47 -3.91 5.82
CA ASN A 2 -5.81 -4.68 6.89
C ASN A 2 -5.86 -3.91 8.23
N PRO A 3 -6.49 -4.45 9.29
CA PRO A 3 -6.64 -3.78 10.58
C PRO A 3 -5.32 -3.52 11.34
N LYS A 4 -4.22 -4.19 10.98
CA LYS A 4 -2.96 -4.21 11.76
C LYS A 4 -1.87 -3.25 11.27
N ASN A 5 -2.19 -2.28 10.40
CA ASN A 5 -1.18 -1.35 9.88
C ASN A 5 -0.90 -0.21 10.89
N PRO A 6 0.32 -0.06 11.45
CA PRO A 6 0.64 0.93 12.48
C PRO A 6 0.55 2.38 11.98
N ARG A 7 0.67 2.62 10.66
CA ARG A 7 0.63 3.95 10.05
C ARG A 7 -0.77 4.37 9.59
N ARG A 8 -1.79 4.24 10.45
CA ARG A 8 -3.16 4.71 10.11
C ARG A 8 -3.32 6.24 10.12
N HIS A 9 -2.38 6.97 10.74
CA HIS A 9 -2.36 8.43 10.74
C HIS A 9 -1.27 8.97 9.82
N PHE A 10 -1.52 8.93 8.51
CA PHE A 10 -0.84 9.88 7.63
C PHE A 10 -1.46 11.24 7.86
N GLY A 11 -0.64 12.26 8.14
CA GLY A 11 -1.14 13.63 8.26
C GLY A 11 -1.86 14.03 6.99
N ASP A 12 -3.08 14.56 7.12
CA ASP A 12 -3.92 14.92 5.97
C ASP A 12 -3.22 15.86 4.98
N ALA A 13 -2.24 16.65 5.46
CA ALA A 13 -1.41 17.54 4.65
C ALA A 13 -0.56 16.76 3.62
N GLU A 14 0.22 15.77 4.05
CA GLU A 14 1.08 15.00 3.13
C GLU A 14 0.27 14.23 2.07
N LEU A 15 -0.91 13.76 2.44
CA LEU A 15 -1.79 13.07 1.51
C LEU A 15 -2.42 14.04 0.49
N THR A 16 -2.64 15.29 0.89
CA THR A 16 -3.14 16.37 0.03
C THR A 16 -2.07 16.81 -0.96
N ASP A 17 -0.83 16.98 -0.51
CA ASP A 17 0.31 17.31 -1.38
C ASP A 17 0.54 16.22 -2.43
N LEU A 18 0.52 14.95 -2.01
CA LEU A 18 0.63 13.82 -2.93
C LEU A 18 -0.54 13.77 -3.93
N ALA A 19 -1.76 14.07 -3.48
CA ALA A 19 -2.92 14.14 -4.36
C ALA A 19 -2.78 15.28 -5.39
N GLN A 20 -2.25 16.44 -4.99
CA GLN A 20 -1.98 17.52 -5.93
C GLN A 20 -0.92 17.12 -6.96
N SER A 21 0.20 16.55 -6.53
CA SER A 21 1.23 16.06 -7.44
C SER A 21 0.67 15.04 -8.45
N ILE A 22 -0.20 14.13 -7.99
CA ILE A 22 -0.87 13.15 -8.84
C ILE A 22 -1.86 13.80 -9.82
N ARG A 23 -2.56 14.88 -9.45
CA ARG A 23 -3.42 15.62 -10.40
C ARG A 23 -2.62 16.22 -11.54
N GLU A 24 -1.43 16.74 -11.23
CA GLU A 24 -0.57 17.44 -12.19
C GLU A 24 0.19 16.46 -13.11
N HIS A 25 0.69 15.36 -12.55
CA HIS A 25 1.65 14.47 -13.24
C HIS A 25 1.13 13.04 -13.45
N GLY A 26 -0.05 12.72 -12.92
CA GLY A 26 -0.55 11.35 -12.87
C GLY A 26 0.18 10.49 -11.82
N LEU A 27 -0.22 9.22 -11.74
CA LEU A 27 0.41 8.27 -10.82
C LEU A 27 1.66 7.65 -11.47
N VAL A 28 2.83 8.22 -11.20
CA VAL A 28 4.11 7.77 -11.79
C VAL A 28 4.51 6.36 -11.35
N GLN A 29 4.35 6.04 -10.07
CA GLN A 29 4.65 4.70 -9.56
C GLN A 29 3.35 3.90 -9.37
N PRO A 30 3.21 2.73 -10.03
CA PRO A 30 1.99 1.92 -9.96
C PRO A 30 1.77 1.29 -8.58
N VAL A 31 0.51 1.08 -8.23
CA VAL A 31 0.10 0.30 -7.05
C VAL A 31 0.33 -1.18 -7.33
N VAL A 32 0.67 -1.97 -6.30
CA VAL A 32 0.76 -3.44 -6.44
C VAL A 32 -0.47 -4.06 -5.80
N ALA A 33 -1.15 -4.93 -6.55
CA ALA A 33 -2.36 -5.60 -6.08
C ALA A 33 -2.38 -7.07 -6.52
N ARG A 34 -3.28 -7.84 -5.93
CA ARG A 34 -3.60 -9.22 -6.32
C ARG A 34 -5.10 -9.40 -6.51
N PRO A 35 -5.56 -10.44 -7.21
CA PRO A 35 -6.96 -10.84 -7.18
C PRO A 35 -7.43 -11.04 -5.73
N SER A 36 -8.63 -10.55 -5.39
CA SER A 36 -9.18 -10.72 -4.05
C SER A 36 -9.53 -12.20 -3.81
N PRO A 37 -9.04 -12.83 -2.71
CA PRO A 37 -9.39 -14.20 -2.39
C PRO A 37 -10.85 -14.36 -1.95
N THR A 38 -11.53 -13.26 -1.59
CA THR A 38 -12.89 -13.26 -1.04
C THR A 38 -13.94 -12.69 -1.99
N GLN A 39 -13.54 -11.95 -3.03
CA GLN A 39 -14.46 -11.25 -3.92
C GLN A 39 -14.01 -11.37 -5.37
N ALA A 40 -14.68 -12.22 -6.14
CA ALA A 40 -14.42 -12.38 -7.56
C ALA A 40 -14.54 -11.04 -8.31
N GLY A 41 -13.62 -10.78 -9.24
CA GLY A 41 -13.57 -9.54 -10.02
C GLY A 41 -13.07 -8.32 -9.24
N ARG A 42 -12.68 -8.47 -7.96
CA ARG A 42 -12.02 -7.42 -7.19
C ARG A 42 -10.54 -7.68 -6.98
N TYR A 43 -9.83 -6.62 -6.62
CA TYR A 43 -8.42 -6.66 -6.30
C TYR A 43 -8.17 -6.19 -4.88
N GLU A 44 -7.13 -6.75 -4.27
CA GLU A 44 -6.61 -6.37 -2.96
C GLU A 44 -5.24 -5.72 -3.13
N ILE A 45 -5.05 -4.55 -2.52
CA ILE A 45 -3.79 -3.81 -2.56
C ILE A 45 -2.77 -4.51 -1.64
N ILE A 46 -1.62 -4.87 -2.21
CA ILE A 46 -0.46 -5.38 -1.49
C ILE A 46 0.42 -4.22 -1.02
N ALA A 47 0.69 -3.26 -1.91
CA ALA A 47 1.56 -2.12 -1.63
C ALA A 47 1.13 -0.86 -2.38
N GLY A 48 1.41 0.31 -1.78
CA GLY A 48 1.07 1.61 -2.37
C GLY A 48 -0.25 2.20 -1.88
N GLU A 49 -0.76 1.81 -0.71
CA GLU A 49 -2.02 2.32 -0.12
C GLU A 49 -2.10 3.86 -0.10
N ARG A 50 -1.00 4.56 0.25
CA ARG A 50 -0.95 6.03 0.24
C ARG A 50 -1.21 6.62 -1.14
N ARG A 51 -0.61 6.02 -2.17
CA ARG A 51 -0.75 6.41 -3.57
C ARG A 51 -2.18 6.18 -4.06
N TRP A 52 -2.78 5.04 -3.69
CA TRP A 52 -4.18 4.75 -4.01
C TRP A 52 -5.15 5.75 -3.35
N ARG A 53 -4.92 6.12 -2.09
CA ARG A 53 -5.74 7.14 -1.40
C ARG A 53 -5.55 8.54 -2.00
N ALA A 54 -4.32 8.91 -2.32
CA ALA A 54 -4.01 10.18 -2.95
C ALA A 54 -4.65 10.27 -4.35
N ALA A 55 -4.60 9.19 -5.14
CA ALA A 55 -5.25 9.12 -6.44
C ALA A 55 -6.78 9.26 -6.35
N GLN A 56 -7.42 8.66 -5.34
CA GLN A 56 -8.84 8.91 -5.07
C GLN A 56 -9.13 10.36 -4.73
N ARG A 57 -8.32 10.98 -3.84
CA ARG A 57 -8.45 12.42 -3.53
C ARG A 57 -8.14 13.33 -4.73
N ALA A 58 -7.32 12.86 -5.65
CA ALA A 58 -7.02 13.52 -6.91
C ALA A 58 -8.15 13.36 -7.95
N GLY A 59 -9.14 12.49 -7.69
CA GLY A 59 -10.29 12.28 -8.57
C GLY A 59 -10.01 11.35 -9.76
N LEU A 60 -8.93 10.55 -9.71
CA LEU A 60 -8.66 9.58 -10.77
C LEU A 60 -9.65 8.41 -10.69
N THR A 61 -10.27 8.09 -11.82
CA THR A 61 -11.14 6.92 -11.99
C THR A 61 -10.35 5.64 -12.26
N GLU A 62 -9.16 5.79 -12.83
CA GLU A 62 -8.25 4.69 -13.19
C GLU A 62 -6.83 5.02 -12.78
N ILE A 63 -6.07 4.01 -12.37
CA ILE A 63 -4.67 4.14 -11.98
C ILE A 63 -3.87 2.95 -12.52
N PRO A 64 -2.55 3.12 -12.78
CA PRO A 64 -1.70 2.01 -13.14
C PRO A 64 -1.49 1.07 -11.94
N VAL A 65 -1.70 -0.22 -12.18
CA VAL A 65 -1.57 -1.28 -11.18
C VAL A 65 -0.75 -2.44 -11.74
N ILE A 66 0.16 -2.97 -10.93
CA ILE A 66 0.85 -4.23 -11.17
C ILE A 66 0.08 -5.33 -10.46
N ILE A 67 -0.48 -6.28 -11.22
CA ILE A 67 -1.17 -7.44 -10.68
C ILE A 67 -0.18 -8.57 -10.42
N ARG A 68 -0.18 -9.10 -9.21
CA ARG A 68 0.58 -10.28 -8.80
C ARG A 68 -0.39 -11.38 -8.39
N ASP A 69 -0.34 -12.51 -9.07
CA ASP A 69 -1.10 -13.69 -8.66
C ASP A 69 -0.30 -14.44 -7.58
N VAL A 70 -0.63 -14.16 -6.32
CA VAL A 70 0.10 -14.66 -5.16
C VAL A 70 -0.87 -15.03 -4.03
N ASN A 71 -0.52 -16.10 -3.29
CA ASN A 71 -1.27 -16.52 -2.11
C ASN A 71 -1.10 -15.53 -0.95
N ASP A 72 -1.86 -15.75 0.13
CA ASP A 72 -1.89 -14.86 1.31
C ASP A 72 -0.52 -14.69 1.96
N ARG A 73 0.25 -15.77 2.05
CA ARG A 73 1.59 -15.74 2.64
C ARG A 73 2.53 -14.85 1.82
N THR A 74 2.62 -15.09 0.51
CA THR A 74 3.50 -14.32 -0.38
C THR A 74 3.03 -12.87 -0.51
N ALA A 75 1.72 -12.61 -0.49
CA ALA A 75 1.19 -11.24 -0.45
C ALA A 75 1.63 -10.49 0.82
N LEU A 76 1.59 -11.16 1.98
CA LEU A 76 2.06 -10.61 3.25
C LEU A 76 3.57 -10.35 3.22
N GLU A 77 4.37 -11.30 2.73
CA GLU A 77 5.82 -11.16 2.57
C GLU A 77 6.17 -9.94 1.71
N LEU A 78 5.50 -9.76 0.56
CA LEU A 78 5.69 -8.60 -0.32
C LEU A 78 5.31 -7.27 0.37
N ALA A 79 4.22 -7.25 1.13
CA ALA A 79 3.79 -6.06 1.87
C ALA A 79 4.79 -5.71 3.00
N ILE A 80 5.40 -6.70 3.64
CA ILE A 80 6.44 -6.49 4.65
C ILE A 80 7.72 -5.96 4.00
N ILE A 81 8.18 -6.58 2.90
CA ILE A 81 9.37 -6.13 2.18
C ILE A 81 9.23 -4.66 1.75
N GLU A 82 8.07 -4.25 1.23
CA GLU A 82 7.84 -2.84 0.88
C GLU A 82 7.86 -1.92 2.10
N ASN A 83 7.28 -2.34 3.22
CA ASN A 83 7.34 -1.56 4.46
C ASN A 83 8.77 -1.42 5.00
N VAL A 84 9.59 -2.47 4.90
CA VAL A 84 11.00 -2.50 5.37
C VAL A 84 11.92 -1.69 4.45
N GLN A 85 11.68 -1.71 3.15
CA GLN A 85 12.42 -0.87 2.18
C GLN A 85 12.16 0.63 2.36
N ARG A 86 11.17 1.05 3.16
CA ARG A 86 10.99 2.45 3.55
C ARG A 86 11.95 2.76 4.70
N VAL A 87 12.89 3.67 4.45
CA VAL A 87 13.95 4.13 5.35
C VAL A 87 13.42 4.98 6.52
N ASP A 88 12.33 4.56 7.16
CA ASP A 88 11.71 5.20 8.34
C ASP A 88 11.34 4.15 9.42
N LEU A 89 12.09 3.06 9.51
CA LEU A 89 11.96 2.14 10.64
C LEU A 89 12.91 2.58 11.76
N HIS A 90 12.34 3.21 12.78
CA HIS A 90 12.96 3.20 14.09
C HIS A 90 13.13 1.71 14.50
N PRO A 91 14.34 1.27 14.93
CA PRO A 91 14.74 -0.15 15.09
C PRO A 91 13.85 -1.04 15.98
N VAL A 92 12.80 -0.50 16.60
CA VAL A 92 11.95 -1.17 17.57
C VAL A 92 10.77 -1.90 16.91
N GLU A 93 10.28 -1.45 15.74
CA GLU A 93 9.14 -2.09 15.06
C GLU A 93 9.51 -3.37 14.29
N GLU A 94 10.76 -3.48 13.83
CA GLU A 94 11.28 -4.66 13.13
C GLU A 94 11.27 -5.91 14.04
N ALA A 95 11.51 -5.74 15.34
CA ALA A 95 11.47 -6.81 16.34
C ALA A 95 10.07 -7.41 16.56
N GLN A 96 9.00 -6.63 16.37
CA GLN A 96 7.61 -7.11 16.56
C GLN A 96 7.09 -7.87 15.34
N GLY A 97 7.59 -7.57 14.13
CA GLY A 97 7.26 -8.31 12.91
C GLY A 97 7.78 -9.75 12.94
N TYR A 98 8.98 -9.97 13.50
CA TYR A 98 9.57 -11.29 13.64
C TYR A 98 8.84 -12.18 14.68
N GLN A 99 8.17 -11.60 15.69
CA GLN A 99 7.41 -12.37 16.69
C GLN A 99 6.10 -12.98 16.15
N GLN A 100 5.58 -12.53 15.00
CA GLN A 100 4.38 -13.12 14.39
C GLN A 100 4.68 -14.28 13.42
N LEU A 101 5.95 -14.65 13.24
CA LEU A 101 6.40 -15.71 12.35
C LEU A 101 6.86 -16.99 13.08
N ILE A 102 6.59 -17.10 14.39
CA ILE A 102 6.84 -18.30 15.23
C ILE A 102 5.50 -18.87 15.70
#